data_AF-A0A2I0CWF8-F1
#
_entry.id   AF-A0A2I0CWF8-F1
#
_cell.length_a   1.000
_cell.length_b   1.000
_cell.length_c   1.000
_cell.angle_alpha   90.00
_cell.angle_beta   90.00
_cell.angle_gamma   90.00
#
_symmetry.space_group_name_H-M   'P 1'
#
loop_
_entity.id
_entity.type
_entity.pdbx_description
1 polymer ?
#
loop_
_entity_poly.entity_id
_entity_poly.type
_entity_poly.pdbx_seq_one_letter_code
_entity_poly.pdbx_strand_id
1 'polypeptide(L)'
;RSPKLFHLAYARTNRAGCAVAVRLVRMTALKPWISPFWKEVVTGVDAFCVPNEGPTLEAGKENYITDLGDGVTRVSQGLTTKSDSSPKFIDITRTKYYIALILQNAIASYRIATEKIPYTAAGLKFIEGELKGAMESVKALGAISDYSITMPLIDDIDPTDIQNRKLSGVRLWGKLAGDMQEFDMDLMLEAI
;
A
#
# COMPACT_ATOMS: atom_id res chain seq x y z
N ARG A 1 -37.59 -13.34 -4.81
CA ARG A 1 -36.48 -13.37 -3.83
C ARG A 1 -35.33 -12.61 -4.46
N SER A 2 -35.06 -11.38 -4.01
CA SER A 2 -33.99 -10.56 -4.60
C SER A 2 -32.61 -11.13 -4.20
N PRO A 3 -31.63 -11.17 -5.12
CA PRO A 3 -30.27 -11.62 -4.79
C PRO A 3 -29.65 -10.62 -3.81
N LYS A 4 -29.03 -11.14 -2.75
CA LYS A 4 -28.34 -10.34 -1.73
C LYS A 4 -26.88 -10.20 -2.17
N LEU A 5 -26.50 -9.04 -2.70
CA LEU A 5 -25.09 -8.69 -2.89
C LEU A 5 -24.45 -8.34 -1.54
N PHE A 6 -23.18 -8.73 -1.38
CA PHE A 6 -22.38 -8.43 -0.19
C PHE A 6 -21.19 -7.56 -0.60
N HIS A 7 -21.06 -6.41 0.08
CA HIS A 7 -20.13 -5.34 -0.29
C HIS A 7 -18.95 -5.26 0.70
N LEU A 8 -17.74 -5.08 0.17
CA LEU A 8 -16.47 -5.26 0.88
C LEU A 8 -15.90 -3.97 1.50
N ALA A 9 -16.53 -2.83 1.24
CA ALA A 9 -16.34 -1.59 1.96
C ALA A 9 -17.56 -0.69 1.71
N TYR A 10 -18.40 -0.48 2.73
CA TYR A 10 -19.72 0.11 2.55
C TYR A 10 -20.04 1.12 3.66
N ALA A 11 -20.53 2.29 3.27
CA ALA A 11 -21.07 3.31 4.17
C ALA A 11 -22.59 3.11 4.40
N ARG A 12 -23.00 1.92 4.85
CA ARG A 12 -24.40 1.67 5.21
C ARG A 12 -24.56 0.52 6.22
N THR A 13 -25.67 0.56 6.95
CA THR A 13 -25.82 0.10 8.32
C THR A 13 -26.25 -1.36 8.55
N ASN A 14 -26.43 -2.21 7.53
CA ASN A 14 -27.04 -3.53 7.74
C ASN A 14 -26.17 -4.73 7.29
N ARG A 15 -25.56 -5.36 8.30
CA ARG A 15 -25.21 -6.80 8.48
C ARG A 15 -24.53 -7.55 7.31
N ALA A 16 -23.20 -7.45 7.21
CA ALA A 16 -22.33 -8.25 6.32
C ALA A 16 -20.98 -8.62 6.98
N GLY A 17 -20.93 -9.69 7.78
CA GLY A 17 -19.76 -10.04 8.63
C GLY A 17 -18.70 -10.96 8.03
N CYS A 18 -18.99 -11.72 6.96
CA CYS A 18 -18.09 -12.80 6.50
C CYS A 18 -17.03 -12.37 5.46
N ALA A 19 -17.36 -11.49 4.51
CA ALA A 19 -16.42 -11.09 3.45
C ALA A 19 -15.23 -10.24 3.97
N VAL A 20 -15.44 -9.49 5.05
CA VAL A 20 -14.39 -8.66 5.68
C VAL A 20 -13.27 -9.53 6.27
N ALA A 21 -13.63 -10.64 6.92
CA ALA A 21 -12.66 -11.55 7.52
C ALA A 21 -11.77 -12.21 6.45
N VAL A 22 -12.35 -12.66 5.35
CA VAL A 22 -11.63 -13.32 4.24
C VAL A 22 -10.63 -12.36 3.58
N ARG A 23 -11.06 -11.13 3.29
CA ARG A 23 -10.15 -10.12 2.72
C ARG A 23 -9.09 -9.70 3.72
N LEU A 24 -9.42 -9.55 5.00
CA LEU A 24 -8.42 -9.21 6.02
C LEU A 24 -7.36 -10.29 6.11
N VAL A 25 -7.75 -11.58 6.18
CA VAL A 25 -6.81 -12.72 6.17
C VAL A 25 -5.92 -12.67 4.93
N ARG A 26 -6.50 -12.45 3.74
CA ARG A 26 -5.71 -12.37 2.52
C ARG A 26 -4.76 -11.19 2.52
N MET A 27 -5.21 -10.02 2.95
CA MET A 27 -4.37 -8.82 3.07
C MET A 27 -3.23 -9.03 4.07
N THR A 28 -3.47 -9.71 5.20
CA THR A 28 -2.40 -10.01 6.18
C THR A 28 -1.36 -10.99 5.65
N ALA A 29 -1.74 -11.91 4.75
CA ALA A 29 -0.81 -12.86 4.13
C ALA A 29 0.03 -12.24 3.01
N LEU A 30 -0.45 -11.17 2.38
CA LEU A 30 0.26 -10.50 1.29
C LEU A 30 1.22 -9.44 1.82
N LYS A 31 2.40 -9.35 1.18
CA LYS A 31 3.30 -8.20 1.36
C LYS A 31 2.55 -6.88 1.13
N PRO A 32 2.89 -5.78 1.82
CA PRO A 32 2.17 -4.50 1.73
C PRO A 32 2.03 -3.93 0.32
N TRP A 33 3.02 -4.12 -0.54
CA TRP A 33 3.09 -3.64 -1.93
C TRP A 33 2.55 -4.62 -2.97
N ILE A 34 1.92 -5.71 -2.53
CA ILE A 34 1.28 -6.65 -3.44
C ILE A 34 -0.22 -6.40 -3.42
N SER A 35 -0.78 -6.12 -4.60
CA SER A 35 -2.21 -5.96 -4.77
C SER A 35 -2.95 -7.25 -4.42
N PRO A 36 -4.09 -7.16 -3.70
CA PRO A 36 -4.98 -8.30 -3.50
C PRO A 36 -5.78 -8.65 -4.75
N PHE A 37 -5.70 -7.86 -5.83
CA PHE A 37 -6.43 -8.09 -7.07
C PHE A 37 -6.19 -9.50 -7.62
N TRP A 38 -7.28 -10.19 -7.91
CA TRP A 38 -7.34 -11.56 -8.43
C TRP A 38 -6.61 -12.61 -7.60
N LYS A 39 -6.23 -12.28 -6.36
CA LYS A 39 -5.63 -13.25 -5.46
C LYS A 39 -6.73 -14.17 -4.94
N GLU A 40 -6.47 -15.46 -5.06
CA GLU A 40 -7.34 -16.52 -4.53
C GLU A 40 -7.59 -16.33 -3.03
N VAL A 41 -8.82 -16.65 -2.62
CA VAL A 41 -9.21 -16.74 -1.22
C VAL A 41 -10.03 -18.01 -0.98
N VAL A 42 -9.69 -18.72 0.09
CA VAL A 42 -10.42 -19.92 0.53
C VAL A 42 -11.52 -19.47 1.48
N THR A 43 -12.76 -19.53 1.03
CA THR A 43 -13.94 -19.21 1.85
C THR A 43 -15.16 -19.95 1.33
N GLY A 44 -16.11 -20.25 2.22
CA GLY A 44 -17.46 -20.58 1.79
C GLY A 44 -18.10 -19.32 1.19
N VAL A 45 -18.61 -19.42 -0.04
CA VAL A 45 -19.35 -18.34 -0.71
C VAL A 45 -20.72 -18.87 -1.11
N ASP A 46 -21.76 -18.27 -0.56
CA ASP A 46 -23.15 -18.65 -0.88
C ASP A 46 -23.64 -18.04 -2.21
N ALA A 47 -23.05 -16.91 -2.63
CA ALA A 47 -23.32 -16.25 -3.90
C ALA A 47 -22.15 -15.33 -4.31
N PHE A 48 -21.80 -15.35 -5.59
CA PHE A 48 -20.81 -14.44 -6.20
C PHE A 48 -21.50 -13.21 -6.80
N CYS A 49 -20.76 -12.09 -6.89
CA CYS A 49 -21.16 -11.02 -7.79
C CYS A 49 -21.04 -11.54 -9.23
N VAL A 50 -22.03 -11.22 -10.08
CA VAL A 50 -21.96 -11.60 -11.49
C VAL A 50 -21.11 -10.57 -12.26
N PRO A 51 -20.41 -10.97 -13.34
CA PRO A 51 -19.42 -10.11 -14.01
C PRO A 51 -19.95 -8.73 -14.45
N ASN A 52 -21.23 -8.61 -14.81
CA ASN A 52 -21.86 -7.35 -15.23
C ASN A 52 -22.07 -6.35 -14.08
N GLU A 53 -22.01 -6.78 -12.82
CA GLU A 53 -22.10 -5.91 -11.65
C GLU A 53 -20.75 -5.23 -11.34
N GLY A 54 -19.64 -5.80 -11.84
CA GLY A 54 -18.27 -5.33 -11.59
C GLY A 54 -18.07 -3.83 -11.84
N PRO A 55 -18.41 -3.30 -13.03
CA PRO A 55 -18.22 -1.86 -13.33
C PRO A 55 -19.00 -0.93 -12.37
N THR A 56 -20.18 -1.35 -11.92
CA THR A 56 -21.02 -0.54 -11.01
C THR A 56 -20.43 -0.54 -9.60
N LEU A 57 -19.98 -1.69 -9.11
CA LEU A 57 -19.33 -1.84 -7.81
C LEU A 57 -18.00 -1.06 -7.77
N GLU A 58 -17.25 -1.09 -8.87
CA GLU A 58 -15.98 -0.35 -9.01
C GLU A 58 -16.20 1.16 -9.01
N ALA A 59 -17.21 1.65 -9.73
CA ALA A 59 -17.63 3.05 -9.65
C ALA A 59 -18.05 3.45 -8.22
N GLY A 60 -18.67 2.51 -7.49
CA GLY A 60 -19.01 2.63 -6.07
C GLY A 60 -17.83 2.53 -5.10
N LYS A 61 -16.61 2.22 -5.58
CA LYS A 61 -15.41 1.96 -4.76
C LYS A 61 -15.56 0.76 -3.83
N GLU A 62 -16.39 -0.17 -4.26
CA GLU A 62 -16.66 -1.40 -3.56
C GLU A 62 -15.81 -2.49 -4.15
N ASN A 63 -15.12 -3.19 -3.26
CA ASN A 63 -14.47 -4.42 -3.66
C ASN A 63 -15.50 -5.55 -3.53
N TYR A 64 -15.25 -6.68 -4.18
CA TYR A 64 -16.14 -7.83 -4.17
C TYR A 64 -15.34 -9.12 -4.33
N ILE A 65 -16.03 -10.24 -4.12
CA ILE A 65 -15.49 -11.57 -4.36
C ILE A 65 -16.13 -12.09 -5.65
N THR A 66 -15.31 -12.68 -6.53
CA THR A 66 -15.73 -13.17 -7.84
C THR A 66 -15.12 -14.53 -8.16
N ASP A 67 -15.75 -15.25 -9.08
CA ASP A 67 -15.26 -16.45 -9.76
C ASP A 67 -15.28 -16.14 -11.26
N LEU A 68 -14.17 -16.45 -11.95
CA LEU A 68 -14.03 -16.20 -13.39
C LEU A 68 -14.59 -17.36 -14.25
N GLY A 69 -15.34 -18.28 -13.63
CA GLY A 69 -15.91 -19.47 -14.26
C GLY A 69 -15.04 -20.71 -14.13
N ASP A 70 -14.00 -20.67 -13.29
CA ASP A 70 -13.06 -21.77 -13.07
C ASP A 70 -13.18 -22.42 -11.69
N GLY A 71 -14.16 -22.01 -10.88
CA GLY A 71 -14.39 -22.55 -9.54
C GLY A 71 -13.48 -21.95 -8.48
N VAL A 72 -12.63 -20.97 -8.83
CA VAL A 72 -11.66 -20.37 -7.92
C VAL A 72 -12.12 -18.98 -7.48
N THR A 73 -12.30 -18.84 -6.18
CA THR A 73 -12.78 -17.60 -5.55
C THR A 73 -11.65 -16.59 -5.42
N ARG A 74 -11.88 -15.34 -5.88
CA ARG A 74 -10.88 -14.27 -5.90
C ARG A 74 -11.41 -12.94 -5.38
N VAL A 75 -10.50 -12.08 -4.92
CA VAL A 75 -10.81 -10.70 -4.54
C VAL A 75 -10.68 -9.77 -5.77
N SER A 76 -11.60 -8.82 -5.92
CA SER A 76 -11.55 -7.80 -6.97
C SER A 76 -10.53 -6.67 -6.67
N GLN A 77 -10.59 -5.58 -7.46
CA GLN A 77 -9.58 -4.53 -7.76
C GLN A 77 -8.74 -3.91 -6.63
N GLY A 78 -8.94 -4.26 -5.36
CA GLY A 78 -8.11 -3.72 -4.28
C GLY A 78 -8.31 -2.22 -4.04
N LEU A 79 -9.46 -1.64 -4.40
CA LEU A 79 -9.77 -0.22 -4.28
C LEU A 79 -9.84 0.25 -2.82
N THR A 80 -9.49 1.52 -2.60
CA THR A 80 -9.80 2.26 -1.37
C THR A 80 -11.19 2.90 -1.46
N THR A 81 -11.81 3.19 -0.32
CA THR A 81 -13.13 3.86 -0.25
C THR A 81 -13.07 5.38 -0.42
N LYS A 82 -11.88 5.94 -0.61
CA LYS A 82 -11.68 7.39 -0.51
C LYS A 82 -12.28 8.09 -1.73
N SER A 83 -13.09 9.13 -1.50
CA SER A 83 -13.82 9.83 -2.57
C SER A 83 -12.90 10.62 -3.52
N ASP A 84 -11.73 11.08 -3.04
CA ASP A 84 -10.80 12.01 -3.70
C ASP A 84 -9.68 11.34 -4.55
N SER A 85 -9.91 10.11 -5.02
CA SER A 85 -9.08 9.37 -5.99
C SER A 85 -7.59 9.17 -5.66
N SER A 86 -7.11 9.44 -4.43
CA SER A 86 -5.71 9.20 -4.08
C SER A 86 -5.46 8.69 -2.65
N PRO A 87 -4.80 7.52 -2.49
CA PRO A 87 -4.49 6.53 -3.54
C PRO A 87 -5.71 5.65 -3.90
N LYS A 88 -5.90 5.37 -5.20
CA LYS A 88 -6.98 4.52 -5.72
C LYS A 88 -6.91 3.08 -5.16
N PHE A 89 -5.71 2.54 -5.03
CA PHE A 89 -5.48 1.14 -4.64
C PHE A 89 -4.90 1.00 -3.23
N ILE A 90 -5.28 -0.07 -2.54
CA ILE A 90 -5.01 -0.30 -1.11
C ILE A 90 -3.54 -0.66 -0.84
N ASP A 91 -2.88 -1.34 -1.77
CA ASP A 91 -1.46 -1.69 -1.71
C ASP A 91 -0.58 -0.43 -1.65
N ILE A 92 -0.96 0.64 -2.35
CA ILE A 92 -0.25 1.93 -2.27
C ILE A 92 -0.27 2.46 -0.83
N THR A 93 -1.43 2.49 -0.19
CA THR A 93 -1.57 2.95 1.21
C THR A 93 -0.78 2.06 2.16
N ARG A 94 -0.89 0.74 2.01
CA ARG A 94 -0.17 -0.23 2.85
C ARG A 94 1.35 -0.09 2.70
N THR A 95 1.82 0.11 1.47
CA THR A 95 3.24 0.33 1.17
C THR A 95 3.75 1.59 1.85
N LYS A 96 3.00 2.70 1.79
CA LYS A 96 3.37 3.95 2.49
C LYS A 96 3.50 3.73 4.00
N TYR A 97 2.55 3.04 4.63
CA TYR A 97 2.64 2.75 6.07
C TYR A 97 3.81 1.84 6.42
N TYR A 98 4.06 0.82 5.60
CA TYR A 98 5.20 -0.06 5.80
C TYR A 98 6.54 0.68 5.70
N ILE A 99 6.71 1.52 4.67
CA ILE A 99 7.92 2.33 4.49
C ILE A 99 8.12 3.27 5.70
N ALA A 100 7.06 3.97 6.13
CA ALA A 100 7.12 4.82 7.30
C ALA A 100 7.54 4.06 8.56
N LEU A 101 7.01 2.86 8.79
CA LEU A 101 7.38 2.00 9.91
C LEU A 101 8.85 1.58 9.85
N ILE A 102 9.33 1.13 8.69
CA ILE A 102 10.73 0.70 8.53
C ILE A 102 11.70 1.86 8.76
N LEU A 103 11.39 3.05 8.26
CA LEU A 103 12.20 4.25 8.50
C LEU A 103 12.21 4.64 9.98
N GLN A 104 11.04 4.63 10.64
CA GLN A 104 10.94 4.90 12.08
C GLN A 104 11.77 3.90 12.90
N ASN A 105 11.68 2.62 12.56
CA ASN A 105 12.43 1.57 13.24
C ASN A 105 13.94 1.71 13.04
N ALA A 106 14.41 2.11 11.85
CA ALA A 106 15.83 2.34 11.58
C ALA A 106 16.37 3.47 12.47
N ILE A 107 15.69 4.62 12.50
CA ILE A 107 16.09 5.75 13.35
C ILE A 107 16.00 5.42 14.84
N ALA A 108 14.95 4.72 15.27
CA ALA A 108 14.81 4.30 16.66
C ALA A 108 15.94 3.34 17.08
N SER A 109 16.27 2.37 16.23
CA SER A 109 17.34 1.40 16.48
C SER A 109 18.70 2.08 16.57
N TYR A 110 19.01 2.99 15.65
CA TYR A 110 20.24 3.79 15.69
C TYR A 110 20.32 4.66 16.95
N ARG A 111 19.19 5.26 17.37
CA ARG A 111 19.13 6.07 18.58
C ARG A 111 19.35 5.25 19.86
N ILE A 112 18.88 4.00 19.90
CA ILE A 112 19.10 3.08 21.02
C ILE A 112 20.58 2.64 21.06
N ALA A 113 21.18 2.35 19.91
CA ALA A 113 22.56 1.87 19.82
C ALA A 113 23.62 2.96 20.07
N THR A 114 23.26 4.23 19.89
CA THR A 114 24.20 5.36 19.97
C THR A 114 23.94 6.22 21.19
N GLU A 115 24.97 6.44 22.01
CA GLU A 115 24.88 7.31 23.20
C GLU A 115 24.37 8.71 22.85
N LYS A 116 24.89 9.31 21.77
CA LYS A 116 24.54 10.65 21.34
C LYS A 116 24.60 10.78 19.82
N ILE A 117 23.59 11.42 19.26
CA ILE A 117 23.57 11.86 17.86
C ILE A 117 23.81 13.38 17.86
N PRO A 118 24.99 13.85 17.46
CA PRO A 118 25.30 15.29 17.47
C PRO A 118 24.66 16.01 16.28
N TYR A 119 24.30 17.28 16.46
CA TYR A 119 23.95 18.20 15.35
C TYR A 119 25.23 18.66 14.66
N THR A 120 25.86 17.74 13.94
CA THR A 120 27.03 17.99 13.10
C THR A 120 26.79 17.40 11.72
N ALA A 121 27.55 17.84 10.71
CA ALA A 121 27.46 17.25 9.37
C ALA A 121 27.68 15.72 9.40
N ALA A 122 28.58 15.23 10.27
CA ALA A 122 28.79 13.81 10.49
C ALA A 122 27.56 13.14 11.13
N GLY A 123 26.95 13.76 12.14
CA GLY A 123 25.72 13.25 12.77
C GLY A 123 24.56 13.12 11.80
N LEU A 124 24.35 14.13 10.93
CA LEU A 124 23.34 14.07 9.88
C LEU A 124 23.63 12.99 8.85
N LYS A 125 24.91 12.78 8.47
CA LYS A 125 25.30 11.69 7.56
C LYS A 125 25.04 10.30 8.13
N PHE A 126 25.17 10.11 9.45
CA PHE A 126 24.80 8.83 10.06
C PHE A 126 23.30 8.57 9.94
N ILE A 127 22.47 9.56 10.27
CA ILE A 127 21.02 9.47 10.06
C ILE A 127 20.67 9.19 8.60
N GLU A 128 21.32 9.89 7.66
CA GLU A 128 21.12 9.65 6.23
C GLU A 128 21.49 8.22 5.85
N GLY A 129 22.59 7.67 6.39
CA GLY A 129 23.02 6.28 6.16
C GLY A 129 21.99 5.26 6.63
N GLU A 130 21.42 5.44 7.83
CA GLU A 130 20.36 4.57 8.36
C GLU A 130 19.09 4.62 7.50
N LEU A 131 18.66 5.81 7.09
CA LEU A 131 17.51 5.98 6.20
C LEU A 131 17.77 5.36 4.82
N LYS A 132 18.97 5.51 4.27
CA LYS A 132 19.38 4.87 3.00
C LYS A 132 19.33 3.35 3.14
N GLY A 133 19.91 2.78 4.19
CA GLY A 133 19.88 1.33 4.43
C GLY A 133 18.46 0.76 4.51
N ALA A 134 17.56 1.49 5.20
CA ALA A 134 16.14 1.18 5.26
C ALA A 134 15.48 1.22 3.86
N MET A 135 15.70 2.28 3.08
CA MET A 135 15.12 2.42 1.74
C MET A 135 15.68 1.40 0.75
N GLU A 136 16.97 1.07 0.80
CA GLU A 136 17.57 0.00 -0.01
C GLU A 136 16.95 -1.37 0.32
N SER A 137 16.69 -1.64 1.60
CA SER A 137 16.01 -2.88 2.00
C SER A 137 14.61 -2.96 1.40
N VAL A 138 13.86 -1.86 1.43
CA VAL A 138 12.53 -1.76 0.81
C VAL A 138 12.58 -1.94 -0.72
N LYS A 139 13.60 -1.36 -1.37
CA LYS A 139 13.84 -1.49 -2.82
C LYS A 139 14.18 -2.92 -3.20
N ALA A 140 15.09 -3.57 -2.46
CA ALA A 140 15.46 -4.97 -2.67
C ALA A 140 14.28 -5.94 -2.51
N LEU A 141 13.32 -5.59 -1.66
CA LEU A 141 12.08 -6.35 -1.48
C LEU A 141 11.04 -6.12 -2.61
N GLY A 142 11.31 -5.20 -3.53
CA GLY A 142 10.48 -4.89 -4.70
C GLY A 142 9.32 -3.93 -4.43
N ALA A 143 9.30 -3.24 -3.29
CA ALA A 143 8.19 -2.32 -2.97
C ALA A 143 8.28 -0.98 -3.72
N ILE A 144 9.50 -0.54 -3.99
CA ILE A 144 9.80 0.71 -4.70
C ILE A 144 10.81 0.42 -5.82
N SER A 145 10.73 1.20 -6.90
CA SER A 145 11.69 1.17 -8.00
C SER A 145 12.85 2.14 -7.76
N ASP A 146 12.59 3.25 -7.07
CA ASP A 146 13.59 4.28 -6.82
C ASP A 146 13.28 5.14 -5.60
N TYR A 147 14.29 5.86 -5.08
CA TYR A 147 14.12 6.78 -3.97
C TYR A 147 15.19 7.88 -3.92
N SER A 148 14.89 8.94 -3.18
CA SER A 148 15.88 9.97 -2.82
C SER A 148 15.64 10.46 -1.39
N ILE A 149 16.74 10.82 -0.73
CA ILE A 149 16.74 11.40 0.61
C ILE A 149 17.48 12.72 0.53
N THR A 150 16.86 13.76 1.08
CA THR A 150 17.47 15.09 1.20
C THR A 150 17.51 15.46 2.67
N MET A 151 18.72 15.57 3.19
CA MET A 151 18.98 16.08 4.53
C MET A 151 18.99 17.61 4.52
N PRO A 152 18.54 18.29 5.60
CA PRO A 152 18.74 19.73 5.74
C PRO A 152 20.23 20.05 5.84
N LEU A 153 20.63 21.24 5.39
CA LEU A 153 21.95 21.77 5.71
C LEU A 153 22.01 22.09 7.20
N ILE A 154 23.18 21.88 7.81
CA ILE A 154 23.36 22.11 9.25
C ILE A 154 23.05 23.56 9.65
N ASP A 155 23.44 24.51 8.80
CA ASP A 155 23.24 25.94 9.03
C ASP A 155 21.77 26.38 8.85
N ASP A 156 20.96 25.54 8.20
CA ASP A 156 19.52 25.77 7.97
C ASP A 156 18.65 25.09 9.04
N ILE A 157 19.25 24.39 10.01
CA ILE A 157 18.49 23.77 11.11
C ILE A 157 18.03 24.87 12.07
N ASP A 158 16.73 24.95 12.31
CA ASP A 158 16.12 25.90 13.24
C ASP A 158 16.75 25.75 14.64
N PRO A 159 17.29 26.83 15.24
CA PRO A 159 17.83 26.80 16.61
C PRO A 159 16.81 26.28 17.64
N THR A 160 15.52 26.50 17.41
CA THR A 160 14.41 26.00 18.24
C THR A 160 14.33 24.47 18.17
N ASP A 161 14.52 23.89 16.99
CA ASP A 161 14.58 22.44 16.83
C ASP A 161 15.81 21.86 17.56
N ILE A 162 16.96 22.53 17.53
CA ILE A 162 18.16 22.12 18.28
C ILE A 162 17.89 22.13 19.79
N GLN A 163 17.30 23.22 20.31
CA GLN A 163 16.92 23.33 21.72
C GLN A 163 15.94 22.23 22.13
N ASN A 164 14.98 21.90 21.25
CA ASN A 164 14.00 20.85 21.45
C ASN A 164 14.51 19.44 21.10
N ARG A 165 15.78 19.29 20.71
CA ARG A 165 16.40 18.02 20.30
C ARG A 165 15.61 17.30 19.20
N LYS A 166 15.09 18.09 18.25
CA LYS A 166 14.34 17.66 17.08
C LYS A 166 15.14 17.91 15.81
N LEU A 167 15.00 17.02 14.82
CA LEU A 167 15.53 17.22 13.48
C LEU A 167 14.34 17.32 12.52
N SER A 168 14.09 18.51 11.98
CA SER A 168 13.10 18.73 10.92
C SER A 168 13.78 18.94 9.56
N GLY A 169 13.00 18.98 8.48
CA GLY A 169 13.51 19.31 7.15
C GLY A 169 14.08 18.12 6.37
N VAL A 170 14.13 16.92 6.96
CA VAL A 170 14.44 15.70 6.22
C VAL A 170 13.31 15.40 5.24
N ARG A 171 13.63 15.35 3.95
CA ARG A 171 12.68 15.00 2.89
C ARG A 171 13.02 13.64 2.31
N LEU A 172 12.01 12.79 2.22
CA LEU A 172 12.12 11.49 1.57
C LEU A 172 11.14 11.44 0.41
N TRP A 173 11.62 10.97 -0.73
CA TRP A 173 10.81 10.70 -1.90
C TRP A 173 11.05 9.27 -2.36
N GLY A 174 10.00 8.61 -2.84
CA GLY A 174 10.07 7.23 -3.33
C GLY A 174 9.10 7.02 -4.49
N LYS A 175 9.55 6.26 -5.48
CA LYS A 175 8.74 5.81 -6.62
C LYS A 175 8.31 4.37 -6.39
N LEU A 176 7.00 4.13 -6.27
CA LEU A 176 6.46 2.77 -6.14
C LEU A 176 6.84 1.92 -7.35
N ALA A 177 6.98 0.61 -7.15
CA ALA A 177 7.26 -0.32 -8.25
C ALA A 177 6.09 -0.42 -9.26
N GLY A 178 4.87 -0.13 -8.81
CA GLY A 178 3.65 -0.21 -9.62
C GLY A 178 3.10 -1.63 -9.74
N ASP A 179 1.89 -1.75 -10.27
CA ASP A 179 1.19 -3.01 -10.54
C ASP A 179 0.23 -2.80 -11.73
N MET A 180 0.24 -3.71 -12.71
CA MET A 180 -0.64 -3.64 -13.88
C MET A 180 -1.90 -4.47 -13.61
N GLN A 181 -3.07 -3.85 -13.75
CA GLN A 181 -4.37 -4.50 -13.46
C GLN A 181 -5.33 -4.52 -14.64
N GLU A 182 -5.18 -3.60 -15.60
CA GLU A 182 -6.00 -3.52 -16.82
C GLU A 182 -5.11 -3.75 -18.03
N PHE A 183 -5.61 -4.51 -19.00
CA PHE A 183 -4.92 -4.88 -20.23
C PHE A 183 -5.84 -4.58 -21.40
N ASP A 184 -5.35 -3.84 -22.38
CA ASP A 184 -6.03 -3.59 -23.65
C ASP A 184 -5.27 -4.33 -24.76
N MET A 185 -5.99 -5.04 -25.61
CA MET A 185 -5.42 -5.95 -26.62
C MET A 185 -6.19 -5.86 -27.93
N ASP A 186 -5.48 -5.52 -29.00
CA ASP A 186 -6.02 -5.52 -30.36
C ASP A 186 -5.89 -6.92 -30.99
N LEU A 187 -7.02 -7.53 -31.36
CA LEU A 187 -7.05 -8.77 -32.13
C LEU A 187 -7.25 -8.46 -33.62
N MET A 188 -6.21 -8.71 -34.43
CA MET A 188 -6.32 -8.68 -35.89
C MET A 188 -6.42 -10.11 -36.42
N LEU A 189 -7.47 -10.38 -37.20
CA LEU A 189 -7.68 -11.65 -37.89
C LEU A 189 -7.63 -11.39 -39.39
N GLU A 190 -6.75 -12.09 -40.09
CA GLU A 190 -6.70 -12.09 -41.55
C GLU A 190 -7.38 -13.37 -42.06
N ALA A 191 -8.34 -13.21 -42.97
CA ALA A 191 -8.96 -14.34 -43.64
C ALA A 191 -8.08 -14.82 -44.80
N ILE A 192 -7.94 -16.13 -44.96
CA ILE A 192 -7.33 -16.76 -46.15
C ILE A 192 -8.33 -16.74 -47.30
#